data_AF-A0A7X8QR37-F1
#
_entry.id   AF-A0A7X8QR37-F1
#
_cell.length_a   1.000
_cell.length_b   1.000
_cell.length_c   1.000
_cell.angle_alpha   90.00
_cell.angle_beta   90.00
_cell.angle_gamma   90.00
#
_symmetry.space_group_name_H-M   'P 1'
#
loop_
_entity.id
_entity.type
_entity.pdbx_description
1 polymer ?
#
loop_
_entity_poly.entity_id
_entity_poly.type
_entity_poly.pdbx_seq_one_letter_code
_entity_poly.pdbx_strand_id
1 'polypeptide(L)' 'FEEAQRAITKSQAVVLYKGDLVIGGGIIREAFD' A
#
# COMPACT_ATOMS: atom_id res chain seq x y z
N PHE A 1 4.01 -7.30 -2.45
CA PHE A 1 4.46 -6.50 -3.60
C PHE A 1 5.30 -7.41 -4.48
N GLU A 2 5.38 -7.18 -5.79
CA GLU A 2 6.23 -7.99 -6.67
C GLU A 2 7.72 -7.81 -6.33
N GLU A 3 8.09 -6.63 -5.87
CA GLU A 3 9.41 -6.31 -5.30
C GLU A 3 9.28 -5.83 -3.86
N ALA A 4 10.29 -6.08 -3.04
CA ALA A 4 10.33 -5.62 -1.65
C ALA A 4 10.23 -4.09 -1.58
N GLN A 5 9.39 -3.58 -0.69
CA GLN A 5 9.16 -2.15 -0.53
C GLN A 5 9.89 -1.62 0.69
N ARG A 6 10.57 -0.49 0.54
CA ARG A 6 11.30 0.15 1.62
C ARG A 6 10.37 1.05 2.44
N ALA A 7 10.53 1.02 3.76
CA ALA A 7 9.92 1.98 4.69
C ALA A 7 8.37 2.06 4.61
N ILE A 8 7.70 0.91 4.43
CA ILE A 8 6.25 0.83 4.63
C ILE A 8 5.92 1.22 6.08
N THR A 9 5.13 2.28 6.25
CA THR A 9 4.90 2.88 7.58
C THR A 9 3.48 2.59 8.07
N LYS A 10 3.38 2.10 9.31
CA LYS A 10 2.11 1.88 10.00
C LYS A 10 1.29 3.18 10.07
N SER A 11 -0.02 3.04 9.92
CA SER A 11 -1.03 4.11 9.90
C SER A 11 -1.01 5.02 8.67
N GLN A 12 -0.11 4.82 7.71
CA GLN A 12 -0.22 5.49 6.40
C GLN A 12 -1.32 4.86 5.55
N ALA A 13 -1.80 5.60 4.56
CA ALA A 13 -2.76 5.11 3.60
C ALA A 13 -2.09 4.25 2.52
N VAL A 14 -2.77 3.18 2.10
CA VAL A 14 -2.49 2.45 0.86
C VAL A 14 -3.59 2.79 -0.15
N VAL A 15 -3.21 2.96 -1.42
CA VAL A 15 -4.14 3.23 -2.52
C VAL A 15 -3.92 2.18 -3.61
N LEU A 16 -5.01 1.61 -4.11
CA LEU A 16 -5.01 0.59 -5.16
C LEU A 16 -5.47 1.21 -6.47
N TYR A 17 -4.73 0.94 -7.54
CA TYR A 17 -4.99 1.46 -8.87
C TYR A 17 -5.19 0.32 -9.89
N LYS A 18 -6.02 0.58 -10.90
CA LYS A 18 -6.12 -0.19 -12.14
C LYS A 18 -5.85 0.75 -13.32
N GLY A 19 -4.60 0.78 -13.78
CA GLY A 19 -4.13 1.87 -14.66
C GLY A 19 -4.26 3.21 -13.93
N ASP A 20 -4.94 4.17 -14.54
CA ASP A 20 -5.15 5.51 -13.94
C ASP A 20 -6.39 5.58 -13.02
N LEU A 21 -7.15 4.48 -12.89
CA LEU A 21 -8.35 4.44 -12.06
C LEU A 21 -8.04 4.03 -10.62
N VAL A 22 -8.42 4.85 -9.64
CA VAL A 22 -8.42 4.45 -8.22
C VAL A 22 -9.56 3.47 -7.97
N ILE A 23 -9.23 2.29 -7.46
CA ILE A 23 -10.22 1.22 -7.18
C ILE A 23 -10.44 0.98 -5.69
N GLY A 24 -9.67 1.64 -4.82
CA GLY A 24 -9.85 1.56 -3.38
C GLY A 24 -8.61 1.96 -2.61
N GLY A 25 -8.65 1.72 -1.31
CA GLY A 25 -7.55 1.99 -0.40
C GLY A 25 -7.87 1.57 1.03
N GLY A 26 -6.92 1.81 1.93
CA GLY A 26 -7.06 1.48 3.34
C GLY A 26 -5.94 2.08 4.18
N ILE A 27 -5.94 1.76 5.47
CA ILE A 27 -4.87 2.15 6.40
C ILE A 27 -3.97 0.94 6.65
N ILE A 28 -2.66 1.13 6.47
CA ILE A 28 -1.65 0.10 6.72
C ILE A 28 -1.58 -0.15 8.23
N ARG A 29 -1.85 -1.39 8.65
CA ARG A 29 -1.84 -1.76 10.08
C ARG A 29 -0.52 -2.36 10.54
N GLU A 30 0.16 -3.05 9.63
CA GLU A 30 1.36 -3.83 9.89
C GLU A 30 2.14 -3.98 8.58
N ALA A 31 3.46 -4.12 8.68
CA ALA A 31 4.36 -4.40 7.56
C ALA A 31 5.19 -5.63 7.93
N PHE A 32 5.46 -6.47 6.94
CA PHE A 32 6.22 -7.72 7.08
C PHE A 32 7.50 -7.62 6.23
N ASP A 33 8.52 -8.36 6.65
CA ASP A 33 9.82 -8.45 5.96
C ASP A 33 9.76 -9.38 4.73
#